data_AF-A0A945JSZ2-F1
#
_entry.id   AF-A0A945JSZ2-F1
#
_cell.length_a   1.000
_cell.length_b   1.000
_cell.length_c   1.000
_cell.angle_alpha   90.00
_cell.angle_beta   90.00
_cell.angle_gamma   90.00
#
_symmetry.space_group_name_H-M   'P 1'
#
loop_
_entity.id
_entity.type
_entity.pdbx_description
1 polymer ?
#
loop_
_entity_poly.entity_id
_entity_poly.type
_entity_poly.pdbx_seq_one_letter_code
_entity_poly.pdbx_strand_id
1 'polypeptide(L)'
;MTDETAVDEGMGEIEALRDRLALIESARERDTCYREALRQLRRMVTLIKHGDTPEEIVEALGECLSTAQIDYAGYGVNLIEEDSGEIQLTQHTHEPDGGVFHRVSILRAPDIVTTWWREGRTVYRKDLLNDDP
;
A
#
# COMPACT_ATOMS: atom_id res chain seq x y z
N MET A 1 41.01 -41.61 12.85
CA MET A 1 41.02 -40.21 13.31
C MET A 1 40.45 -39.33 12.19
N THR A 2 39.28 -39.70 11.68
CA THR A 2 38.67 -39.18 10.44
C THR A 2 37.14 -39.06 10.57
N ASP A 3 36.60 -39.38 11.74
CA ASP A 3 35.14 -39.50 11.98
C ASP A 3 34.59 -38.21 12.64
N GLU A 4 35.38 -37.59 13.52
CA GLU A 4 35.02 -36.33 14.19
C GLU A 4 34.92 -35.14 13.22
N THR A 5 35.76 -35.10 12.19
CA THR A 5 35.79 -34.01 11.20
C THR A 5 34.58 -34.05 10.26
N ALA A 6 34.12 -35.25 9.89
CA ALA A 6 32.95 -35.42 9.04
C ALA A 6 31.64 -35.08 9.78
N VAL A 7 31.60 -35.33 11.10
CA VAL A 7 30.45 -34.96 11.94
C VAL A 7 30.36 -33.45 12.14
N ASP A 8 31.50 -32.77 12.34
CA ASP A 8 31.55 -31.32 12.51
C ASP A 8 31.21 -30.57 11.22
N GLU A 9 31.70 -31.05 10.07
CA GLU A 9 31.34 -30.54 8.74
C GLU A 9 29.84 -30.74 8.44
N GLY A 10 29.28 -31.92 8.76
CA GLY A 10 27.86 -32.19 8.59
C GLY A 10 26.97 -31.34 9.51
N MET A 11 27.44 -31.00 10.71
CA MET A 11 26.71 -30.14 11.64
C MET A 11 26.65 -28.68 11.15
N GLY A 12 27.77 -28.18 10.61
CA GLY A 12 27.81 -26.85 9.98
C GLY A 12 26.93 -26.73 8.73
N GLU A 13 26.85 -27.79 7.92
CA GLU A 13 25.96 -27.82 6.75
C GLU A 13 24.47 -27.83 7.15
N ILE A 14 24.11 -28.56 8.21
CA ILE A 14 22.75 -28.59 8.75
C ILE A 14 22.35 -27.21 9.30
N GLU A 15 23.26 -26.52 9.99
CA GLU A 15 23.00 -25.17 10.52
C GLU A 15 22.80 -24.16 9.39
N ALA A 16 23.66 -24.17 8.37
CA ALA A 16 23.52 -23.32 7.20
C ALA A 16 22.21 -23.57 6.42
N LEU A 17 21.75 -24.82 6.34
CA LEU A 17 20.48 -25.17 5.71
C LEU A 17 19.28 -24.68 6.53
N ARG A 18 19.35 -24.72 7.87
CA ARG A 18 18.31 -24.19 8.75
C ARG A 18 18.17 -22.67 8.62
N ASP A 19 19.30 -21.96 8.60
CA ASP A 19 19.29 -20.50 8.42
C ASP A 19 18.71 -20.11 7.07
N ARG A 20 19.07 -20.85 6.02
CA ARG A 20 18.54 -20.61 4.68
C ARG A 20 17.04 -20.91 4.58
N LEU A 21 16.57 -21.95 5.26
CA LEU A 21 15.14 -22.26 5.32
C LEU A 21 14.36 -21.16 6.04
N ALA A 22 14.85 -20.72 7.20
CA ALA A 22 14.23 -19.62 7.96
C ALA A 22 14.14 -18.32 7.15
N LEU A 23 15.18 -18.00 6.37
CA LEU A 23 15.17 -16.85 5.48
C LEU A 23 14.10 -16.97 4.37
N ILE A 24 13.96 -18.15 3.77
CA ILE A 24 12.97 -18.41 2.72
C ILE A 24 11.55 -18.36 3.29
N GLU A 25 11.33 -18.93 4.48
CA GLU A 25 10.05 -18.90 5.18
C GLU A 25 9.64 -17.48 5.52
N SER A 26 10.53 -16.67 6.10
CA SER A 26 10.27 -15.24 6.36
C SER A 26 9.98 -14.44 5.09
N ALA A 27 10.65 -14.74 3.97
CA ALA A 27 10.35 -14.09 2.70
C ALA A 27 8.97 -14.47 2.16
N ARG A 28 8.57 -15.74 2.30
CA ARG A 28 7.23 -16.22 1.89
C ARG A 28 6.12 -15.66 2.75
N GLU A 29 6.34 -15.57 4.06
CA GLU A 29 5.38 -14.96 4.99
C GLU A 29 5.15 -13.49 4.62
N ARG A 30 6.23 -12.73 4.38
CA ARG A 30 6.13 -11.33 3.92
C ARG A 30 5.36 -11.20 2.61
N ASP A 31 5.66 -12.01 1.60
CA ASP A 31 4.93 -12.01 0.32
C ASP A 31 3.45 -12.38 0.50
N THR A 32 3.14 -13.30 1.43
CA THR A 32 1.76 -13.69 1.74
C THR A 32 1.01 -12.54 2.41
N CYS A 33 1.57 -11.94 3.46
CA CYS A 33 0.99 -10.78 4.15
C CYS A 33 0.78 -9.61 3.18
N TYR A 34 1.78 -9.33 2.34
CA TYR A 34 1.69 -8.29 1.31
C TYR A 34 0.52 -8.52 0.34
N ARG A 35 0.39 -9.74 -0.19
CA ARG A 35 -0.71 -10.10 -1.10
C ARG A 35 -2.07 -10.05 -0.43
N GLU A 36 -2.17 -10.46 0.83
CA GLU A 36 -3.42 -10.40 1.60
C GLU A 36 -3.84 -8.97 1.88
N ALA A 37 -2.91 -8.11 2.29
CA ALA A 37 -3.17 -6.70 2.50
C ALA A 37 -3.55 -5.98 1.21
N LEU A 38 -2.90 -6.28 0.08
CA LEU A 38 -3.31 -5.76 -1.23
C LEU A 38 -4.73 -6.21 -1.63
N ARG A 39 -5.09 -7.47 -1.36
CA ARG A 39 -6.44 -7.97 -1.62
C ARG A 39 -7.46 -7.27 -0.72
N GLN A 40 -7.12 -7.02 0.54
CA GLN A 40 -7.97 -6.29 1.48
C GLN A 40 -8.16 -4.85 1.03
N LEU A 41 -7.09 -4.15 0.65
CA LEU A 41 -7.15 -2.80 0.11
C LEU A 41 -8.04 -2.73 -1.13
N ARG A 42 -7.85 -3.64 -2.10
CA ARG A 42 -8.70 -3.69 -3.31
C ARG A 42 -10.16 -3.94 -2.97
N ARG A 43 -10.43 -4.86 -2.04
CA ARG A 43 -11.80 -5.12 -1.57
C ARG A 43 -12.40 -3.88 -0.96
N MET A 44 -11.70 -3.19 -0.08
CA MET A 44 -12.19 -1.96 0.53
C MET A 44 -12.46 -0.89 -0.50
N VAL A 45 -11.53 -0.60 -1.43
CA VAL A 45 -11.75 0.36 -2.52
C VAL A 45 -12.98 0.00 -3.37
N THR A 46 -13.23 -1.30 -3.55
CA THR A 46 -14.41 -1.81 -4.28
C THR A 46 -15.69 -1.78 -3.43
N LEU A 47 -15.54 -1.89 -2.11
CA LEU A 47 -16.61 -1.95 -1.12
C LEU A 47 -16.97 -0.58 -0.55
N ILE A 48 -16.25 0.49 -0.89
CA ILE A 48 -16.64 1.87 -0.59
C ILE A 48 -18.09 2.03 -1.04
N LYS A 49 -19.00 2.06 -0.07
CA LYS A 49 -20.44 2.13 -0.32
C LYS A 49 -20.83 3.58 -0.50
N HIS A 50 -21.98 3.79 -1.13
CA HIS A 50 -22.69 5.05 -1.04
C HIS A 50 -22.99 5.33 0.45
N GLY A 51 -22.25 6.26 1.05
CA GLY A 51 -22.41 6.67 2.45
C GLY A 51 -21.15 6.61 3.31
N ASP A 52 -20.10 5.91 2.86
CA ASP A 52 -18.82 5.93 3.57
C ASP A 52 -18.17 7.31 3.43
N THR A 53 -17.65 7.83 4.53
CA THR A 53 -16.96 9.12 4.56
C THR A 53 -15.54 8.96 4.03
N PRO A 54 -14.98 9.96 3.33
CA PRO A 54 -13.58 9.94 2.91
C PRO A 54 -12.59 9.67 4.06
N GLU A 55 -12.92 10.09 5.27
CA GLU A 55 -12.15 9.85 6.48
C GLU A 55 -12.05 8.36 6.82
N GLU A 56 -13.17 7.64 6.80
CA GLU A 56 -13.20 6.18 7.01
C GLU A 56 -12.38 5.44 5.95
N ILE A 57 -12.36 5.95 4.71
CA ILE A 57 -11.57 5.38 3.63
C ILE A 57 -10.07 5.57 3.89
N VAL A 58 -9.66 6.77 4.32
CA VAL A 58 -8.27 7.08 4.67
C VAL A 58 -7.83 6.23 5.86
N GLU A 59 -8.63 6.12 6.92
CA GLU A 59 -8.30 5.31 8.09
C GLU A 59 -8.11 3.83 7.70
N ALA A 60 -9.05 3.27 6.95
CA ALA A 60 -8.96 1.88 6.50
C ALA A 60 -7.73 1.66 5.59
N LEU A 61 -7.38 2.63 4.73
CA LEU A 61 -6.15 2.57 3.93
C LEU A 61 -4.90 2.50 4.82
N GLY A 62 -4.85 3.26 5.90
CA GLY A 62 -3.78 3.20 6.90
C GLY A 62 -3.63 1.82 7.53
N GLU A 63 -4.74 1.22 7.97
CA GLU A 63 -4.75 -0.14 8.51
C GLU A 63 -4.23 -1.17 7.50
N CYS A 64 -4.57 -1.01 6.22
CA CYS A 64 -4.08 -1.89 5.16
C CYS A 64 -2.58 -1.75 4.93
N LEU A 65 -2.07 -0.52 4.87
CA LEU A 65 -0.63 -0.27 4.69
C LEU A 65 0.18 -0.80 5.87
N SER A 66 -0.33 -0.60 7.09
CA SER A 66 0.26 -1.14 8.32
C SER A 66 0.28 -2.68 8.31
N THR A 67 -0.85 -3.31 7.97
CA THR A 67 -0.95 -4.78 7.85
C THR A 67 -0.03 -5.33 6.77
N ALA A 68 0.15 -4.59 5.67
CA ALA A 68 1.05 -4.94 4.57
C ALA A 68 2.54 -4.77 4.93
N GLN A 69 2.86 -4.16 6.07
CA GLN A 69 4.21 -3.72 6.42
C GLN A 69 4.84 -2.86 5.32
N ILE A 70 4.04 -1.99 4.70
CA ILE A 70 4.51 -1.03 3.70
C ILE A 70 4.88 0.25 4.45
N ASP A 71 6.14 0.64 4.36
CA ASP A 71 6.58 1.94 4.86
C ASP A 71 6.01 3.06 3.99
N TYR A 72 5.47 4.11 4.62
CA TYR A 72 4.92 5.27 3.93
C TYR A 72 5.32 6.58 4.63
N ALA A 73 5.59 7.60 3.83
CA ALA A 73 5.78 8.98 4.32
C ALA A 73 4.46 9.76 4.43
N GLY A 74 3.37 9.19 3.95
CA GLY A 74 2.03 9.78 3.94
C GLY A 74 1.15 9.03 2.95
N TYR A 75 -0.16 9.07 3.14
CA TYR A 75 -1.13 8.46 2.23
C TYR A 75 -2.42 9.27 2.19
N GLY A 76 -3.26 9.04 1.19
CA GLY A 76 -4.52 9.76 1.09
C GLY A 76 -5.38 9.34 -0.09
N VAL A 77 -6.58 9.90 -0.15
CA VAL A 77 -7.53 9.69 -1.22
C VAL A 77 -7.98 11.03 -1.80
N ASN A 78 -8.30 11.00 -3.09
CA ASN A 78 -8.85 12.11 -3.83
C ASN A 78 -10.34 11.82 -4.06
N LEU A 79 -11.20 12.69 -3.56
CA LEU A 79 -12.63 12.68 -3.84
C LEU A 79 -12.90 13.63 -5.02
N ILE A 80 -13.53 13.11 -6.07
CA ILE A 80 -13.94 13.87 -7.24
C ILE A 80 -15.47 13.94 -7.24
N GLU A 81 -16.01 15.15 -7.17
CA GLU A 81 -17.45 15.41 -7.20
C GLU A 81 -17.78 16.28 -8.42
N GLU A 82 -18.87 15.97 -9.10
CA GLU A 82 -19.40 16.80 -10.19
C GLU A 82 -20.74 17.39 -9.73
N ASP A 83 -20.74 18.68 -9.39
CA ASP A 83 -21.96 19.43 -9.07
C ASP A 83 -22.22 20.44 -10.18
N SER A 84 -23.41 20.35 -10.79
CA SER A 84 -23.86 21.33 -11.80
C SER A 84 -22.91 21.50 -13.00
N GLY A 85 -22.11 20.47 -13.32
CA GLY A 85 -21.13 20.47 -14.40
C GLY A 85 -19.74 21.02 -14.03
N GLU A 86 -19.54 21.42 -12.78
CA GLU A 86 -18.24 21.79 -12.23
C GLU A 86 -17.65 20.60 -11.47
N ILE A 87 -16.41 20.22 -11.81
CA ILE A 87 -15.69 19.14 -11.14
C ILE A 87 -14.87 19.73 -10.00
N GLN A 88 -15.21 19.32 -8.78
CA GLN A 88 -14.47 19.63 -7.56
C GLN A 88 -13.59 18.45 -7.17
N LEU A 89 -12.38 18.76 -6.70
CA LEU A 89 -11.43 17.79 -6.18
C LEU A 89 -11.11 18.13 -4.72
N THR A 90 -11.35 17.16 -3.84
CA THR A 90 -11.00 17.25 -2.42
C THR A 90 -9.97 16.19 -2.09
N GLN A 91 -8.88 16.57 -1.44
CA GLN A 91 -7.83 15.65 -1.04
C GLN A 91 -7.89 15.41 0.47
N HIS A 92 -7.98 14.14 0.86
CA HIS A 92 -7.95 13.68 2.25
C HIS A 92 -6.64 12.92 2.46
N THR A 93 -5.75 13.45 3.29
CA THR A 93 -4.42 12.88 3.52
C THR A 93 -4.16 12.63 4.99
N HIS A 94 -3.38 11.59 5.27
CA HIS A 94 -2.85 11.27 6.57
C HIS A 94 -1.32 11.37 6.51
N GLU A 95 -0.75 12.20 7.39
CA GLU A 95 0.70 12.38 7.54
C GLU A 95 1.23 11.58 8.75
N PRO A 96 2.53 11.21 8.77
CA PRO A 96 3.11 10.33 9.80
C PRO A 96 3.09 10.92 11.22
N ASP A 97 2.95 12.23 11.35
CA ASP A 97 2.93 13.00 12.60
C ASP A 97 1.52 13.12 13.24
N GLY A 98 0.52 12.44 12.67
CA GLY A 98 -0.66 12.00 13.42
C GLY A 98 -1.93 12.83 13.23
N GLY A 99 -2.01 13.65 12.19
CA GLY A 99 -3.25 14.33 11.80
C GLY A 99 -3.82 13.80 10.48
N VAL A 100 -5.12 13.51 10.44
CA VAL A 100 -5.88 13.54 9.19
C VAL A 100 -5.99 15.01 8.79
N PHE A 101 -5.33 15.40 7.71
CA PHE A 101 -5.42 16.74 7.16
C PHE A 101 -6.40 16.76 5.98
N HIS A 102 -7.39 17.63 6.08
CA HIS A 102 -8.25 17.97 4.96
C HIS A 102 -7.60 19.11 4.18
N ARG A 103 -7.15 18.83 2.96
CA ARG A 103 -6.78 19.89 2.04
C ARG A 103 -7.80 19.93 0.92
N VAL A 104 -8.78 20.81 1.07
CA VAL A 104 -9.60 21.25 -0.06
C VAL A 104 -8.68 22.02 -0.99
N SER A 105 -8.19 21.35 -2.03
CA SER A 105 -7.46 22.00 -3.10
C SER A 105 -7.96 21.40 -4.39
N ILE A 106 -8.89 22.11 -5.03
CA ILE A 106 -8.67 22.79 -6.30
C ILE A 106 -10.06 23.10 -6.91
N LEU A 107 -10.32 24.37 -7.23
CA LEU A 107 -11.52 24.87 -7.95
C LEU A 107 -11.66 24.32 -9.38
N ARG A 108 -10.74 23.45 -9.83
CA ARG A 108 -10.74 22.83 -11.16
C ARG A 108 -9.78 21.64 -11.25
N ALA A 109 -10.28 20.41 -11.08
CA ALA A 109 -9.45 19.22 -11.25
C ALA A 109 -8.67 19.28 -12.59
N PRO A 110 -7.36 18.94 -12.62
CA PRO A 110 -6.59 18.96 -13.86
C PRO A 110 -7.28 18.11 -14.94
N ASP A 111 -7.31 18.59 -16.19
CA ASP A 111 -8.03 17.94 -17.31
C ASP A 111 -7.68 16.45 -17.49
N ILE A 112 -6.46 16.08 -17.12
CA ILE A 112 -6.01 14.69 -17.19
C ILE A 112 -6.69 13.81 -16.13
N VAL A 113 -6.88 14.32 -14.91
CA VAL A 113 -7.55 13.60 -13.81
C VAL A 113 -9.04 13.46 -14.12
N THR A 114 -9.67 14.52 -14.64
CA THR A 114 -11.09 14.49 -15.02
C THR A 114 -11.35 13.53 -16.17
N THR A 115 -10.44 13.45 -17.14
CA THR A 115 -10.51 12.47 -18.24
C THR A 115 -10.43 11.04 -17.72
N TRP A 116 -9.42 10.73 -16.90
CA TRP A 116 -9.26 9.38 -16.34
C TRP A 116 -10.45 8.95 -15.50
N TRP A 117 -10.97 9.86 -14.68
CA TRP A 117 -12.15 9.64 -13.87
C TRP A 117 -13.40 9.35 -14.73
N ARG A 118 -13.70 10.19 -15.72
CA ARG A 118 -14.86 10.00 -16.61
C ARG A 118 -14.78 8.71 -17.44
N GLU A 119 -13.58 8.29 -17.81
CA GLU A 119 -13.36 7.06 -18.56
C GLU A 119 -13.38 5.79 -17.67
N GLY A 120 -13.44 5.96 -16.34
CA GLY A 120 -13.39 4.84 -15.39
C GLY A 120 -12.09 4.03 -15.47
N ARG A 121 -10.98 4.66 -15.88
CA ARG A 121 -9.70 3.97 -16.05
C ARG A 121 -8.90 3.99 -14.77
N THR A 122 -8.42 2.83 -14.35
CA THR A 122 -7.37 2.72 -13.33
C THR A 122 -6.04 3.16 -13.94
N VAL A 123 -5.48 4.26 -13.45
CA VAL A 123 -4.18 4.79 -13.90
C VAL A 123 -3.23 4.80 -12.72
N TYR A 124 -2.05 4.22 -12.91
CA TYR A 124 -0.93 4.37 -11.98
C TYR A 124 -0.08 5.56 -12.42
N ARG A 125 0.22 6.47 -11.48
CA ARG A 125 1.15 7.58 -11.69
C ARG A 125 2.33 7.37 -10.77
N LYS A 126 3.47 7.00 -11.37
CA LYS A 126 4.77 6.95 -10.67
C LYS A 126 5.04 8.28 -9.99
N ASP A 127 5.51 8.26 -8.75
CA ASP A 127 6.06 9.46 -8.13
C ASP A 127 7.22 9.98 -9.01
N LEU A 128 7.16 11.24 -9.42
CA LEU A 128 8.21 11.85 -10.24
C LEU A 128 9.32 12.48 -9.39
N LEU A 129 9.08 12.63 -8.09
CA LEU A 129 10.03 13.21 -7.14
C LEU A 129 10.81 12.13 -6.38
N ASN A 130 10.29 10.91 -6.31
CA ASN A 130 10.94 9.76 -5.71
C ASN A 130 11.14 8.65 -6.75
N ASP A 131 12.16 7.82 -6.57
CA ASP A 131 12.39 6.67 -7.43
C ASP A 131 11.42 5.54 -7.06
N ASP A 132 10.16 5.74 -7.43
CA ASP A 132 9.05 4.83 -7.17
C ASP A 132 9.19 3.58 -8.08
N PRO A 133 9.36 2.37 -7.52
CA PRO A 133 9.78 1.17 -8.26
C PRO A 133 8.82 0.71 -9.37
#